data_AF-A0A7J5A7K6-F1
#
_entry.id   AF-A0A7J5A7K6-F1
#
_cell.length_a   1.000
_cell.length_b   1.000
_cell.length_c   1.000
_cell.angle_alpha   90.00
_cell.angle_beta   90.00
_cell.angle_gamma   90.00
#
_symmetry.space_group_name_H-M   'P 1'
#
loop_
_entity.id
_entity.type
_entity.pdbx_description
1 polymer ?
#
loop_
_entity_poly.entity_id
_entity_poly.type
_entity_poly.pdbx_seq_one_letter_code
_entity_poly.pdbx_strand_id
1 'polypeptide(L)'
;MGIILLPFLLGAIVIGLLSLIKSIKLIRLKEITVKELILGLFVSLILFGLIILIYYIEGQAWALSPAFRIPIFMIFLPFGIHLLFQKNKNRNLVFLSKILLVSISLTLFLGIIFNNLLFNLIEYIGIRSYY
;
A
#
# COMPACT_ATOMS: atom_id res chain seq x y z
N MET A 1 2.02 23.44 -2.82
CA MET A 1 2.30 22.07 -2.31
C MET A 1 2.47 21.00 -3.41
N GLY A 2 1.91 21.17 -4.62
CA GLY A 2 2.03 20.17 -5.70
C GLY A 2 3.48 19.79 -6.10
N ILE A 3 4.41 20.75 -6.02
CA ILE A 3 5.85 20.52 -6.31
C ILE A 3 6.47 19.53 -5.30
N ILE A 4 6.01 19.51 -4.05
CA ILE A 4 6.48 18.56 -3.00
C ILE A 4 5.78 17.21 -3.13
N LEU A 5 4.52 17.21 -3.58
CA LEU A 5 3.71 16.00 -3.77
C LEU A 5 4.22 15.13 -4.93
N LEU A 6 4.63 15.77 -6.03
CA LEU A 6 5.04 15.10 -7.26
C LEU A 6 6.19 14.09 -7.06
N PRO A 7 7.34 14.44 -6.46
CA PRO A 7 8.43 13.47 -6.25
C PRO A 7 8.00 12.32 -5.35
N PHE A 8 7.08 12.58 -4.40
CA PHE A 8 6.55 11.58 -3.49
C PHE A 8 5.71 10.53 -4.21
N LEU A 9 4.76 10.97 -5.04
CA LEU A 9 3.92 10.09 -5.86
C LEU A 9 4.75 9.36 -6.93
N LEU A 10 5.70 10.03 -7.57
CA LEU A 10 6.60 9.39 -8.53
C LEU A 10 7.43 8.28 -7.87
N GLY A 11 7.99 8.53 -6.69
CA GLY A 11 8.71 7.51 -5.93
C GLY A 11 7.83 6.31 -5.59
N ALA A 12 6.58 6.56 -5.22
CA ALA A 12 5.60 5.51 -4.92
C ALA A 12 5.28 4.65 -6.15
N ILE A 13 5.08 5.28 -7.31
CA ILE A 13 4.85 4.59 -8.58
C ILE A 13 6.06 3.75 -8.97
N VAL A 14 7.27 4.29 -8.87
CA VAL A 14 8.51 3.56 -9.18
C VAL A 14 8.66 2.34 -8.29
N ILE A 15 8.47 2.48 -6.97
CA ILE A 15 8.53 1.35 -6.04
C ILE A 15 7.42 0.33 -6.30
N GLY A 16 6.21 0.80 -6.60
CA GLY A 16 5.09 -0.05 -6.97
C GLY A 16 5.39 -0.90 -8.21
N LEU A 17 5.92 -0.29 -9.26
CA LEU A 17 6.33 -0.97 -10.49
C LEU A 17 7.47 -1.97 -10.24
N LEU A 18 8.49 -1.59 -9.47
CA LEU A 18 9.57 -2.50 -9.09
C LEU A 18 9.04 -3.70 -8.30
N SER A 19 8.10 -3.46 -7.38
CA SER A 19 7.45 -4.50 -6.59
C SER A 19 6.63 -5.44 -7.49
N LEU A 20 5.90 -4.89 -8.45
CA LEU A 20 5.13 -5.64 -9.43
C LEU A 20 6.01 -6.56 -10.28
N ILE A 21 7.07 -6.01 -10.89
CA ILE A 21 8.02 -6.75 -11.72
C ILE A 21 8.65 -7.89 -10.91
N LYS A 22 9.05 -7.61 -9.67
CA LYS A 22 9.66 -8.60 -8.78
C LYS A 22 8.66 -9.68 -8.35
N SER A 23 7.43 -9.31 -8.02
CA SER A 23 6.36 -10.27 -7.71
C SER A 23 6.11 -11.21 -8.89
N ILE A 24 5.97 -10.68 -10.11
CA ILE A 24 5.78 -11.50 -11.32
C ILE A 24 6.94 -12.47 -11.51
N LYS A 25 8.19 -12.00 -11.34
CA LYS A 25 9.37 -12.86 -11.42
C LYS A 25 9.32 -14.00 -10.39
N LEU A 26 9.01 -13.70 -9.13
CA LEU A 26 8.94 -14.70 -8.06
C LEU A 26 7.78 -15.69 -8.24
N ILE A 27 6.66 -15.24 -8.80
CA ILE A 27 5.54 -16.13 -9.17
C ILE A 27 5.98 -17.11 -10.26
N ARG A 28 6.68 -16.63 -11.31
CA ARG A 28 7.21 -17.50 -12.38
C ARG A 28 8.23 -18.51 -11.86
N LEU A 29 9.02 -18.13 -10.85
CA LEU A 29 9.96 -19.02 -10.16
C LEU A 29 9.29 -19.95 -9.14
N LYS A 30 7.96 -19.90 -8.98
CA LYS A 30 7.19 -20.65 -7.97
C LYS A 30 7.61 -20.37 -6.53
N GLU A 31 8.25 -19.23 -6.30
CA GLU A 31 8.66 -18.77 -4.97
C GLU A 31 7.54 -18.06 -4.21
N ILE A 32 6.56 -17.52 -4.93
CA ILE A 32 5.31 -16.98 -4.40
C ILE A 32 4.21 -17.97 -4.80
N THR A 33 3.49 -18.49 -3.81
CA THR A 33 2.34 -19.37 -4.03
C THR A 33 1.04 -18.59 -3.88
N VAL A 34 -0.08 -19.27 -4.10
CA VAL A 34 -1.42 -18.70 -3.91
C VAL A 34 -1.63 -18.19 -2.47
N LYS A 35 -0.96 -18.80 -1.47
CA LYS A 35 -1.06 -18.38 -0.07
C LYS A 35 -0.54 -16.96 0.12
N GLU A 36 0.65 -16.63 -0.40
CA GLU A 36 1.21 -15.28 -0.33
C GLU A 36 0.38 -14.27 -1.12
N LEU A 37 -0.24 -14.70 -2.23
CA LEU A 37 -1.15 -13.85 -3.01
C LEU A 37 -2.37 -13.42 -2.18
N ILE A 38 -3.05 -14.39 -1.56
CA ILE A 38 -4.23 -14.15 -0.73
C ILE A 38 -3.86 -13.30 0.49
N LEU A 39 -2.77 -13.65 1.19
CA LEU A 39 -2.32 -12.88 2.35
C LEU A 39 -1.90 -11.46 1.96
N GLY A 40 -1.25 -11.26 0.81
CA GLY A 40 -0.90 -9.94 0.30
C GLY A 40 -2.12 -9.07 0.03
N LEU A 41 -3.21 -9.67 -0.49
CA LEU A 41 -4.48 -8.97 -0.66
C LEU A 41 -5.09 -8.55 0.68
N PHE A 42 -5.14 -9.46 1.65
CA PHE A 42 -5.62 -9.14 2.99
C PHE A 42 -4.81 -8.03 3.66
N VAL A 43 -3.47 -8.07 3.54
CA VAL A 43 -2.61 -7.00 4.08
C VAL A 43 -2.91 -5.66 3.42
N SER A 44 -3.08 -5.61 2.09
CA SER A 44 -3.45 -4.37 1.38
C SER A 44 -4.78 -3.81 1.86
N LEU A 45 -5.80 -4.66 2.02
CA LEU A 45 -7.12 -4.27 2.54
C LEU A 45 -7.07 -3.79 3.99
N ILE A 46 -6.32 -4.48 4.85
CA ILE A 46 -6.14 -4.09 6.26
C ILE A 46 -5.45 -2.73 6.35
N LEU A 47 -4.38 -2.50 5.59
CA LEU A 47 -3.69 -1.21 5.56
C LEU A 47 -4.60 -0.08 5.08
N PHE A 48 -5.43 -0.34 4.07
CA PHE A 48 -6.41 0.63 3.60
C PHE A 48 -7.48 0.92 4.67
N GLY A 49 -8.01 -0.12 5.32
CA GLY A 49 -8.96 0.03 6.43
C GLY A 49 -8.38 0.82 7.60
N LEU A 50 -7.10 0.62 7.93
CA LEU A 50 -6.40 1.41 8.95
C LEU A 50 -6.30 2.88 8.56
N ILE A 51 -6.04 3.20 7.28
CA ILE A 51 -6.03 4.59 6.81
C ILE A 51 -7.41 5.25 7.02
N ILE A 52 -8.49 4.54 6.69
CA ILE A 52 -9.87 5.03 6.91
C ILE A 52 -10.12 5.25 8.41
N LEU A 53 -9.71 4.30 9.26
CA LEU A 53 -9.88 4.42 10.70
C LEU A 53 -9.13 5.64 11.27
N ILE A 54 -7.95 5.96 10.74
CA ILE A 54 -7.21 7.17 11.12
C ILE A 54 -8.02 8.42 10.75
N TYR A 55 -8.61 8.50 9.55
CA TYR A 55 -9.46 9.63 9.18
C TYR A 55 -10.69 9.74 10.09
N TYR A 56 -11.30 8.61 10.44
CA TYR A 56 -12.44 8.57 11.34
C TYR A 56 -12.10 9.14 12.73
N ILE A 57 -10.95 8.73 13.29
CA ILE A 57 -10.49 9.20 14.60
C ILE A 57 -10.13 10.70 14.57
N GLU A 58 -9.53 11.18 13.48
CA GLU A 58 -9.17 12.59 13.33
C GLU A 58 -10.38 13.50 13.08
N GLY A 59 -11.48 12.96 12.56
CA GLY A 59 -12.71 13.71 12.28
C GLY A 59 -12.61 14.74 11.15
N GLN A 60 -11.46 14.81 10.47
CA GLN A 60 -11.19 15.74 9.38
C GLN A 60 -10.33 15.09 8.29
N ALA A 61 -10.66 15.36 7.03
CA ALA A 61 -9.91 14.88 5.88
C ALA A 61 -9.44 16.06 5.02
N TRP A 62 -8.13 16.28 4.98
CA TRP A 62 -7.52 17.27 4.09
C TRP A 62 -7.37 16.68 2.69
N ALA A 63 -7.70 17.42 1.64
CA ALA A 63 -7.69 16.92 0.25
C ALA A 63 -6.35 16.31 -0.20
N LEU A 64 -5.22 16.80 0.32
CA LEU A 64 -3.88 16.29 -0.01
C LEU A 64 -3.43 15.12 0.89
N SER A 65 -4.10 14.89 2.00
CA SER A 65 -3.72 13.86 2.98
C SER A 65 -3.68 12.44 2.38
N PRO A 66 -4.64 12.01 1.54
CA PRO A 66 -4.60 10.67 0.94
C PRO A 66 -3.37 10.44 0.07
N ALA A 67 -2.94 11.48 -0.65
CA ALA A 67 -1.76 11.43 -1.52
C ALA A 67 -0.43 11.28 -0.76
N PHE A 68 -0.42 11.50 0.57
CA PHE A 68 0.69 11.14 1.43
C PHE A 68 0.47 9.82 2.17
N ARG A 69 -0.70 9.65 2.80
CA ARG A 69 -0.96 8.47 3.65
C ARG A 69 -0.91 7.16 2.88
N ILE A 70 -1.54 7.11 1.71
CA ILE A 70 -1.57 5.87 0.91
C ILE A 70 -0.14 5.46 0.52
N PRO A 71 0.69 6.32 -0.10
CA PRO A 71 2.05 5.89 -0.41
C PRO A 71 2.92 5.59 0.82
N ILE A 72 2.82 6.35 1.92
CA ILE A 72 3.59 6.07 3.14
C ILE A 72 3.27 4.67 3.66
N PHE A 73 1.99 4.44 3.98
CA PHE A 73 1.56 3.26 4.73
C PHE A 73 1.44 2.01 3.86
N MET A 74 1.11 2.16 2.58
CA MET A 74 0.84 1.02 1.69
C MET A 74 1.97 0.71 0.70
N ILE A 75 2.94 1.62 0.53
CA ILE A 75 4.05 1.44 -0.43
C ILE A 75 5.40 1.56 0.26
N PHE A 76 5.79 2.74 0.74
CA PHE A 76 7.14 3.01 1.25
C PHE A 76 7.49 2.17 2.49
N LEU A 77 6.61 2.15 3.50
CA LEU A 77 6.86 1.43 4.74
C LEU A 77 6.87 -0.10 4.50
N PRO A 78 5.88 -0.71 3.83
CA PRO A 78 5.94 -2.13 3.45
C PRO A 78 7.18 -2.48 2.63
N PHE A 79 7.61 -1.60 1.71
CA PHE A 79 8.78 -1.84 0.87
C PHE A 79 10.08 -1.80 1.69
N GLY A 80 10.20 -0.85 2.62
CA GLY A 80 11.33 -0.81 3.56
C GLY A 80 11.44 -2.10 4.36
N ILE A 81 10.33 -2.58 4.92
CA ILE A 81 10.30 -3.85 5.67
C ILE A 81 10.63 -5.04 4.75
N HIS A 82 10.09 -5.06 3.52
CA HIS A 82 10.42 -6.07 2.52
C HIS A 82 11.94 -6.16 2.29
N LEU A 83 12.61 -5.01 2.09
CA LEU A 83 14.04 -4.96 1.83
C LEU A 83 14.87 -5.49 3.00
N LEU A 84 14.46 -5.21 4.24
CA LEU A 84 15.11 -5.70 5.45
C LEU A 84 14.97 -7.22 5.61
N PHE A 85 13.81 -7.78 5.24
CA PHE A 85 13.49 -9.18 5.53
C PHE A 85 13.82 -10.16 4.40
N GLN A 86 13.93 -9.70 3.15
CA GLN A 86 14.08 -10.57 1.98
C GLN A 86 15.38 -11.42 1.99
N LYS A 87 16.46 -10.96 2.66
CA LYS A 87 17.76 -11.65 2.73
C LYS A 87 18.00 -12.32 4.08
N ASN A 88 16.96 -12.44 4.91
CA ASN A 88 17.12 -12.99 6.24
C ASN A 88 17.27 -14.53 6.18
N LYS A 89 18.03 -15.10 7.13
CA LYS A 89 18.13 -16.56 7.30
C LYS A 89 16.82 -17.17 7.81
N ASN A 90 16.01 -16.40 8.52
CA ASN A 90 14.72 -16.85 9.04
C ASN A 90 13.66 -16.94 7.92
N ARG A 91 13.20 -18.16 7.63
CA ARG A 91 12.19 -18.44 6.59
C ARG A 91 10.88 -17.67 6.80
N ASN A 92 10.46 -17.45 8.05
CA ASN A 92 9.23 -16.73 8.35
C ASN A 92 9.32 -15.26 7.95
N LEU A 93 10.49 -14.64 8.13
CA LEU A 93 10.72 -13.25 7.72
C LEU A 93 10.77 -13.11 6.20
N VAL A 94 11.39 -14.08 5.51
CA VAL A 94 11.38 -14.12 4.03
C VAL A 94 9.96 -14.31 3.50
N PHE A 95 9.16 -15.15 4.16
CA PHE A 95 7.75 -15.33 3.83
C PHE A 95 6.94 -14.04 3.99
N LEU A 96 7.11 -13.33 5.12
CA LEU A 96 6.48 -12.03 5.35
C LEU A 96 6.93 -10.99 4.32
N SER A 97 8.21 -10.98 3.96
CA SER A 97 8.76 -10.11 2.91
C SER A 97 8.05 -10.32 1.56
N LYS A 98 7.72 -11.55 1.20
CA LYS A 98 6.97 -11.87 -0.03
C LYS A 98 5.52 -11.37 0.04
N ILE A 99 4.86 -11.54 1.18
CA ILE A 99 3.49 -11.01 1.40
C ILE A 99 3.46 -9.49 1.23
N LEU A 100 4.41 -8.78 1.83
CA LEU A 100 4.49 -7.32 1.70
C LEU A 100 4.74 -6.88 0.26
N LEU A 101 5.61 -7.59 -0.47
CA LEU A 101 5.86 -7.32 -1.89
C LEU A 101 4.59 -7.45 -2.74
N VAL A 102 3.83 -8.52 -2.51
CA VAL A 102 2.53 -8.73 -3.17
C VAL A 102 1.56 -7.63 -2.78
N SER A 103 1.45 -7.29 -1.49
CA SER A 103 0.57 -6.22 -1.01
C SER A 103 0.84 -4.90 -1.73
N ILE A 104 2.10 -4.49 -1.84
CA ILE A 104 2.48 -3.26 -2.58
C ILE A 104 2.07 -3.35 -4.05
N SER A 105 2.29 -4.51 -4.68
CA SER A 105 1.93 -4.74 -6.08
C SER A 105 0.42 -4.61 -6.30
N LEU A 106 -0.38 -5.14 -5.38
CA LEU A 106 -1.85 -5.05 -5.39
C LEU A 106 -2.32 -3.62 -5.14
N THR A 107 -1.68 -2.89 -4.22
CA THR A 107 -1.98 -1.48 -3.96
C THR A 107 -1.87 -0.63 -5.22
N LEU A 108 -0.97 -0.95 -6.16
CA LEU A 108 -0.86 -0.21 -7.43
C LEU A 108 -2.13 -0.33 -8.29
N PHE A 109 -2.74 -1.52 -8.32
CA PHE A 109 -4.01 -1.75 -9.05
C PHE A 109 -5.21 -1.24 -8.27
N LEU A 110 -5.25 -1.52 -6.97
CA LEU A 110 -6.35 -1.15 -6.10
C LEU A 110 -6.36 0.34 -5.80
N GLY A 111 -5.25 1.06 -5.95
CA GLY A 111 -5.13 2.49 -5.64
C GLY A 111 -6.16 3.36 -6.36
N ILE A 112 -6.52 3.01 -7.60
CA ILE A 112 -7.56 3.70 -8.37
C ILE A 112 -8.93 3.52 -7.69
N ILE A 113 -9.23 2.28 -7.29
CA ILE A 113 -10.50 1.92 -6.63
C ILE A 113 -10.54 2.55 -5.23
N PHE A 114 -9.46 2.40 -4.46
CA PHE A 114 -9.30 2.91 -3.11
C PHE A 114 -9.44 4.42 -3.04
N ASN A 115 -8.98 5.17 -4.04
CA ASN A 115 -9.16 6.61 -4.04
C ASN A 115 -10.65 7.00 -4.08
N ASN A 116 -11.41 6.45 -5.03
CA ASN A 116 -12.85 6.68 -5.12
C ASN A 116 -13.59 6.19 -3.88
N LEU A 117 -13.22 5.01 -3.39
CA LEU A 117 -13.85 4.38 -2.23
C LEU A 117 -13.57 5.20 -0.95
N LEU A 118 -12.36 5.73 -0.79
CA LEU A 118 -11.98 6.56 0.35
C LEU A 118 -12.79 7.85 0.40
N PHE A 119 -12.91 8.57 -0.71
CA PHE A 119 -13.72 9.80 -0.75
C PHE A 119 -15.20 9.52 -0.46
N ASN A 120 -15.77 8.48 -1.08
CA ASN A 120 -17.16 8.09 -0.83
C ASN A 120 -17.40 7.69 0.64
N LEU A 121 -16.45 6.98 1.27
CA LEU A 121 -16.55 6.61 2.68
C LEU A 121 -16.42 7.81 3.61
N ILE A 122 -15.48 8.72 3.34
CA ILE A 122 -15.30 9.95 4.13
C ILE A 122 -16.60 10.76 4.14
N GLU A 123 -17.22 10.92 2.98
CA GLU A 123 -18.51 11.62 2.83
C GLU A 123 -19.64 10.86 3.55
N TYR A 124 -19.75 9.55 3.35
CA TYR A 124 -20.78 8.71 3.98
C TYR A 124 -20.70 8.74 5.52
N ILE A 125 -19.48 8.76 6.08
CA ILE A 125 -19.24 8.78 7.53
C ILE A 125 -19.40 10.21 8.11
N GLY A 126 -19.59 11.23 7.26
CA GLY A 126 -19.79 12.61 7.69
C GLY A 126 -18.50 13.30 8.18
N ILE A 127 -17.34 12.82 7.74
CA ILE A 127 -16.04 13.43 8.06
C ILE A 127 -15.94 14.76 7.30
N ARG A 128 -15.51 15.83 7.98
CA ARG A 128 -15.39 17.15 7.36
C ARG A 128 -14.22 17.16 6.37
N SER A 129 -14.53 17.28 5.09
CA SER A 129 -13.54 17.43 4.01
C SER A 129 -13.12 18.89 3.88
N TYR A 130 -11.83 19.16 4.01
CA TYR A 130 -11.22 20.47 3.75
C TYR A 130 -10.46 20.41 2.43
N TYR A 131 -10.98 21.11 1.42
CA TYR A 131 -10.43 21.20 0.08
C TYR A 131 -9.39 22.33 -0.05
#